data_AF-A0AA45WJ15-F1
#
_entry.id   AF-A0AA45WJ15-F1
#
_cell.length_a   1.000
_cell.length_b   1.000
_cell.length_c   1.000
_cell.angle_alpha   90.00
_cell.angle_beta   90.00
_cell.angle_gamma   90.00
#
_symmetry.space_group_name_H-M   'P 1'
#
loop_
_entity.id
_entity.type
_entity.pdbx_description
1 polymer ?
#
loop_
_entity_poly.entity_id
_entity_poly.type
_entity_poly.pdbx_seq_one_letter_code
_entity_poly.pdbx_strand_id
1 'polypeptide(L)'
;MKKKVLVAALLSSFAVASAQEVENPILKKLVEKGILSAEEAAQIDEQLANEEAEKAKYEAEIDKRAMEATEKIKKLDKKFANIPTIAGAFKKIKFEGLDYIGYTYTSRKKQYTGKNDSGDFELRRAYFTTMAYLNDKDYARLTLDVSNDYNSKPDSNNNNYLKADNTQSIKMKVKYAYLYKDISDIIPFTGFEVGIVHTPWIDYEEHSGWLYRSVDKTFYESGDGAGMLPSADAGLEFKTKTPYITAEYGVFNGEGYDKINTSSSKSSGFHNSLEGRLTYHIFGNGDKKLKPEKDTYANISLHLMSDFGYNDYYTSHNNLNAYHIHAVYNNPMFLIAAQYLKTDYNNKDAKMGDGYSVNAEVRPIQDWSVFARYDHWEPEKKQGTATAYWDKRDVYYAGVAWSMNKYIKWIANVAYADYKGANDPAKADKSADYKDYTKYMITAEVKW
;
A
#
# COMPACT_ATOMS: atom_id res chain seq x y z
N MET A 1 34.49 -7.12 -51.11
CA MET A 1 35.67 -8.00 -51.32
C MET A 1 35.47 -9.27 -50.52
N LYS A 2 35.54 -10.42 -51.20
CA LYS A 2 35.48 -11.77 -50.63
C LYS A 2 36.83 -12.13 -49.99
N LYS A 3 36.82 -12.86 -48.87
CA LYS A 3 37.51 -14.16 -48.75
C LYS A 3 37.08 -14.90 -47.47
N LYS A 4 36.64 -16.13 -47.70
CA LYS A 4 36.28 -17.21 -46.76
C LYS A 4 37.57 -17.93 -46.30
N VAL A 5 37.36 -19.01 -45.49
CA VAL A 5 38.19 -20.24 -45.32
C VAL A 5 39.07 -20.20 -44.06
N LEU A 6 39.18 -21.23 -43.20
CA LEU A 6 38.51 -22.53 -42.99
C LEU A 6 38.88 -22.98 -41.56
N VAL A 7 38.05 -23.85 -40.98
CA VAL A 7 38.46 -24.81 -39.95
C VAL A 7 39.00 -26.07 -40.65
N ALA A 8 40.15 -26.59 -40.24
CA ALA A 8 40.50 -28.02 -40.35
C ALA A 8 41.70 -28.35 -39.44
N ALA A 9 41.54 -29.43 -38.68
CA ALA A 9 42.42 -29.92 -37.62
C ALA A 9 43.69 -30.61 -38.14
N LEU A 10 44.72 -30.65 -37.28
CA LEU A 10 45.75 -31.68 -37.31
C LEU A 10 46.10 -32.09 -35.87
N LEU A 11 45.53 -33.24 -35.49
CA LEU A 11 45.98 -34.07 -34.39
C LEU A 11 47.43 -34.48 -34.65
N SER A 12 48.32 -34.15 -33.71
CA SER A 12 49.52 -34.95 -33.49
C SER A 12 49.65 -35.18 -31.98
N SER A 13 49.51 -36.45 -31.64
CA SER A 13 49.62 -37.03 -30.31
C SER A 13 51.01 -36.82 -29.73
N PHE A 14 51.07 -36.12 -28.59
CA PHE A 14 52.02 -36.41 -27.52
C PHE A 14 51.21 -36.50 -26.23
N ALA A 15 51.03 -37.74 -25.75
CA ALA A 15 50.60 -37.98 -24.38
C ALA A 15 51.77 -37.60 -23.47
N VAL A 16 51.82 -36.32 -23.08
CA VAL A 16 52.49 -35.90 -21.86
C VAL A 16 51.38 -35.82 -20.83
N ALA A 17 51.47 -36.62 -19.77
CA ALA A 17 50.65 -36.41 -18.58
C ALA A 17 51.09 -35.07 -17.95
N SER A 18 50.56 -33.97 -18.47
CA SER A 18 50.72 -32.65 -17.90
C SER A 18 49.83 -32.58 -16.67
N ALA A 19 50.45 -32.48 -15.49
CA ALA A 19 49.76 -32.01 -14.30
C ALA A 19 49.12 -30.66 -14.64
N GLN A 20 47.79 -30.62 -14.63
CA GLN A 20 47.02 -29.40 -14.88
C GLN A 20 47.30 -28.44 -13.72
N GLU A 21 47.99 -27.33 -14.00
CA GLU A 21 48.29 -26.34 -12.98
C GLU A 21 46.98 -25.68 -12.54
N VAL A 22 46.58 -25.94 -11.30
CA VAL A 22 45.45 -25.25 -10.65
C VAL A 22 45.79 -23.76 -10.61
N GLU A 23 45.03 -22.88 -11.24
CA GLU A 23 45.29 -21.44 -11.27
C GLU A 23 44.70 -20.73 -10.04
N ASN A 24 43.55 -21.22 -9.51
CA ASN A 24 42.87 -20.58 -8.39
C ASN A 24 43.69 -20.64 -7.08
N PRO A 25 44.03 -19.47 -6.49
CA PRO A 25 44.91 -19.38 -5.33
C PRO A 25 44.33 -19.99 -4.04
N ILE A 26 43.00 -20.17 -3.97
CA ILE A 26 42.33 -20.84 -2.85
C ILE A 26 42.49 -22.35 -2.98
N LEU A 27 42.27 -22.90 -4.18
CA LEU A 27 42.43 -24.32 -4.45
C LEU A 27 43.90 -24.76 -4.28
N LYS A 28 44.88 -23.93 -4.69
CA LYS A 28 46.30 -24.15 -4.39
C LYS A 28 46.57 -24.32 -2.90
N LYS A 29 46.04 -23.43 -2.05
CA LYS A 29 46.20 -23.50 -0.59
C LYS A 29 45.52 -24.71 0.04
N LEU A 30 44.44 -25.22 -0.57
CA LEU A 30 43.74 -26.42 -0.08
C LEU A 30 44.53 -27.70 -0.41
N VAL A 31 45.21 -27.73 -1.57
CA VAL A 31 46.17 -28.80 -1.93
C VAL A 31 47.38 -28.77 -1.00
N GLU A 32 47.97 -27.59 -0.76
CA GLU A 32 49.11 -27.43 0.16
C GLU A 32 48.81 -27.89 1.59
N LYS A 33 47.55 -27.74 2.03
CA LYS A 33 47.09 -28.18 3.36
C LYS A 33 46.69 -29.66 3.42
N GLY A 34 46.79 -30.40 2.31
CA GLY A 34 46.41 -31.81 2.22
C GLY A 34 44.90 -32.05 2.33
N ILE A 35 44.08 -31.02 2.13
CA ILE A 35 42.61 -31.09 2.23
C ILE A 35 42.01 -31.60 0.91
N LEU A 36 42.64 -31.28 -0.21
CA LEU A 36 42.28 -31.76 -1.55
C LEU A 36 43.50 -32.39 -2.22
N SER A 37 43.28 -33.41 -3.04
CA SER A 37 44.30 -33.88 -3.97
C SER A 37 44.49 -32.89 -5.12
N ALA A 38 45.65 -32.93 -5.77
CA ALA A 38 45.94 -32.06 -6.92
C ALA A 38 44.97 -32.32 -8.10
N GLU A 39 44.50 -33.57 -8.26
CA GLU A 39 43.54 -33.96 -9.29
C GLU A 39 42.13 -33.41 -8.99
N GLU A 40 41.68 -33.49 -7.74
CA GLU A 40 40.39 -32.90 -7.32
C GLU A 40 40.40 -31.37 -7.46
N ALA A 41 41.51 -30.73 -7.11
CA ALA A 41 41.65 -29.29 -7.25
C ALA A 41 41.64 -28.85 -8.73
N ALA A 42 42.25 -29.60 -9.63
CA ALA A 42 42.22 -29.30 -11.07
C ALA A 42 40.81 -29.43 -11.66
N GLN A 43 40.05 -30.45 -11.24
CA GLN A 43 38.66 -30.63 -11.70
C GLN A 43 37.73 -29.52 -11.19
N ILE A 44 37.89 -29.07 -9.95
CA ILE A 44 37.11 -27.97 -9.38
C ILE A 44 37.46 -26.65 -10.08
N ASP A 45 38.74 -26.43 -10.41
CA ASP A 45 39.19 -25.22 -11.10
C ASP A 45 38.59 -25.12 -12.53
N GLU A 46 38.57 -26.25 -13.24
CA GLU A 46 37.93 -26.34 -14.56
C GLU A 46 36.41 -26.13 -14.49
N GLN A 47 35.75 -26.65 -13.45
CA GLN A 47 34.32 -26.41 -13.22
C GLN A 47 34.02 -24.93 -12.95
N LEU A 48 34.81 -24.27 -12.09
CA LEU A 48 34.64 -22.85 -11.79
C LEU A 48 34.86 -21.98 -13.04
N ALA A 49 35.87 -22.28 -13.85
CA ALA A 49 36.11 -21.57 -15.10
C ALA A 49 34.93 -21.70 -16.09
N ASN A 50 34.33 -22.89 -16.15
CA ASN A 50 33.14 -23.13 -16.98
C ASN A 50 31.90 -22.41 -16.44
N GLU A 51 31.68 -22.41 -15.12
CA GLU A 51 30.59 -21.66 -14.47
C GLU A 51 30.74 -20.14 -14.63
N GLU A 52 31.95 -19.61 -14.52
CA GLU A 52 32.23 -18.18 -14.77
C GLU A 52 31.98 -17.81 -16.24
N ALA A 53 32.37 -18.68 -17.18
CA ALA A 53 32.09 -18.48 -18.60
C ALA A 53 30.58 -18.57 -18.92
N GLU A 54 29.83 -19.42 -18.24
CA GLU A 54 28.37 -19.53 -18.39
C GLU A 54 27.66 -18.32 -17.78
N LYS A 55 28.10 -17.87 -16.59
CA LYS A 55 27.59 -16.66 -15.94
C LYS A 55 27.83 -15.41 -16.79
N ALA A 56 29.02 -15.27 -17.38
CA ALA A 56 29.34 -14.18 -18.29
C ALA A 56 28.45 -14.17 -19.55
N LYS A 57 28.11 -15.35 -20.09
CA LYS A 57 27.14 -15.47 -21.19
C LYS A 57 25.74 -15.02 -20.77
N TYR A 58 25.31 -15.40 -19.57
CA TYR A 58 24.00 -15.04 -19.04
C TYR A 58 23.88 -13.53 -18.76
N GLU A 59 24.91 -12.92 -18.17
CA GLU A 59 25.00 -11.47 -17.96
C GLU A 59 24.97 -10.71 -19.29
N ALA A 60 25.71 -11.18 -20.30
CA ALA A 60 25.68 -10.58 -21.64
C ALA A 60 24.29 -10.67 -22.31
N GLU A 61 23.53 -11.75 -22.08
CA GLU A 61 22.16 -11.88 -22.59
C GLU A 61 21.17 -10.95 -21.86
N ILE A 62 21.33 -10.78 -20.53
CA ILE A 62 20.57 -9.83 -19.73
C ILE A 62 20.81 -8.40 -20.23
N ASP A 63 22.07 -8.01 -20.41
CA ASP A 63 22.44 -6.67 -20.90
C ASP A 63 21.88 -6.42 -22.29
N LYS A 64 21.95 -7.41 -23.19
CA LYS A 64 21.35 -7.33 -24.52
C LYS A 64 19.84 -7.12 -24.44
N ARG A 65 19.12 -7.88 -23.60
CA ARG A 65 17.66 -7.71 -23.41
C ARG A 65 17.33 -6.36 -22.78
N ALA A 66 18.14 -5.85 -21.85
CA ALA A 66 17.97 -4.54 -21.24
C ALA A 66 18.18 -3.41 -22.27
N MET A 67 19.16 -3.53 -23.16
CA MET A 67 19.38 -2.60 -24.27
C MET A 67 18.22 -2.63 -25.27
N GLU A 68 17.72 -3.81 -25.66
CA GLU A 68 16.56 -3.96 -26.53
C GLU A 68 15.28 -3.38 -25.91
N ALA A 69 15.07 -3.57 -24.61
CA ALA A 69 13.96 -2.98 -23.87
C ALA A 69 14.08 -1.44 -23.84
N THR A 70 15.27 -0.91 -23.59
CA THR A 70 15.55 0.53 -23.60
C THR A 70 15.31 1.14 -24.99
N GLU A 71 15.71 0.45 -26.07
CA GLU A 71 15.40 0.89 -27.43
C GLU A 71 13.90 0.85 -27.74
N LYS A 72 13.19 -0.19 -27.30
CA LYS A 72 11.74 -0.30 -27.48
C LYS A 72 11.02 0.84 -26.74
N ILE A 73 11.45 1.17 -25.53
CA ILE A 73 10.94 2.32 -24.75
C ILE A 73 11.23 3.63 -25.50
N LYS A 74 12.46 3.87 -25.98
CA LYS A 74 12.79 5.06 -26.77
C LYS A 74 11.97 5.17 -28.07
N LYS A 75 11.69 4.03 -28.73
CA LYS A 75 10.84 3.97 -29.92
C LYS A 75 9.38 4.26 -29.58
N LEU A 76 8.89 3.78 -28.44
CA LEU A 76 7.57 4.12 -27.91
C LEU A 76 7.48 5.61 -27.58
N ASP A 77 8.45 6.19 -26.87
CA ASP A 77 8.51 7.63 -26.55
C ASP A 77 8.41 8.50 -27.82
N LYS A 78 9.17 8.16 -28.87
CA LYS A 78 9.09 8.83 -30.17
C LYS A 78 7.75 8.65 -30.87
N LYS A 79 7.08 7.51 -30.67
CA LYS A 79 5.75 7.22 -31.23
C LYS A 79 4.65 7.98 -30.49
N PHE A 80 4.78 8.15 -29.17
CA PHE A 80 3.91 9.00 -28.36
C PHE A 80 4.12 10.50 -28.65
N ALA A 81 5.33 10.92 -29.05
CA ALA A 81 5.60 12.30 -29.48
C ALA A 81 4.87 12.70 -30.79
N ASN A 82 4.42 11.74 -31.59
CA ASN A 82 3.75 11.96 -32.88
C ASN A 82 2.23 11.74 -32.84
N ILE A 83 1.63 11.59 -31.65
CA ILE A 83 0.17 11.61 -31.49
C ILE A 83 -0.30 13.07 -31.68
N PRO A 84 -1.37 13.34 -32.45
CA PRO A 84 -1.94 14.68 -32.59
C PRO A 84 -2.13 15.32 -31.21
N THR A 85 -1.54 16.50 -31.04
CA THR A 85 -1.45 17.28 -29.80
C THR A 85 -2.80 17.43 -29.08
N ILE A 86 -2.98 16.68 -27.99
CA ILE A 86 -3.65 17.21 -26.78
C ILE A 86 -2.71 18.22 -26.08
N ALA A 87 -1.43 18.26 -26.48
CA ALA A 87 -0.38 19.14 -26.00
C ALA A 87 -0.52 20.64 -26.37
N GLY A 88 -1.66 21.08 -26.91
CA GLY A 88 -1.95 22.50 -27.10
C GLY A 88 -2.45 23.21 -25.83
N ALA A 89 -3.08 22.48 -24.90
CA ALA A 89 -3.70 23.06 -23.70
C ALA A 89 -2.97 22.74 -22.38
N PHE A 90 -2.08 21.74 -22.36
CA PHE A 90 -1.39 21.28 -21.15
C PHE A 90 0.13 21.31 -21.33
N LYS A 91 0.85 21.85 -20.33
CA LYS A 91 2.31 21.93 -20.29
C LYS A 91 2.98 20.56 -20.19
N LYS A 92 2.37 19.62 -19.44
CA LYS A 92 2.92 18.28 -19.18
C LYS A 92 1.81 17.31 -18.83
N ILE A 93 1.92 16.07 -19.30
CA ILE A 93 1.09 14.95 -18.83
C ILE A 93 2.01 13.94 -18.15
N LYS A 94 1.62 13.46 -16.97
CA LYS A 94 2.35 12.45 -16.19
C LYS A 94 1.43 11.26 -15.93
N PHE A 95 1.96 10.06 -16.11
CA PHE A 95 1.33 8.80 -15.72
C PHE A 95 2.09 8.19 -14.55
N GLU A 96 1.37 7.60 -13.61
CA GLU A 96 1.92 6.87 -12.47
C GLU A 96 1.02 5.67 -12.17
N GLY A 97 1.61 4.57 -11.70
CA GLY A 97 0.89 3.41 -11.21
C GLY A 97 1.41 2.87 -9.89
N LEU A 98 0.51 2.25 -9.13
CA LEU A 98 0.84 1.51 -7.91
C LEU A 98 -0.11 0.32 -7.74
N ASP A 99 0.45 -0.88 -7.81
CA ASP A 99 -0.30 -2.13 -7.72
C ASP A 99 0.13 -2.93 -6.50
N TYR A 100 -0.86 -3.48 -5.80
CA TYR A 100 -0.70 -4.41 -4.68
C TYR A 100 -1.24 -5.77 -5.11
N ILE A 101 -0.33 -6.67 -5.48
CA ILE A 101 -0.65 -8.04 -5.88
C ILE A 101 -0.06 -9.00 -4.85
N GLY A 102 -0.78 -10.07 -4.53
CA GLY A 102 -0.31 -10.95 -3.48
C GLY A 102 -1.10 -12.23 -3.30
N TYR A 103 -0.77 -12.94 -2.23
CA TYR A 103 -1.49 -14.09 -1.74
C TYR A 103 -1.80 -13.89 -0.26
N THR A 104 -3.01 -14.27 0.15
CA THR A 104 -3.45 -14.18 1.54
C THR A 104 -4.03 -15.51 1.96
N TYR A 105 -3.48 -16.11 3.02
CA TYR A 105 -4.08 -17.25 3.73
C TYR A 105 -4.70 -16.77 5.03
N THR A 106 -5.97 -17.12 5.28
CA THR A 106 -6.68 -16.78 6.52
C THR A 106 -7.09 -18.03 7.27
N SER A 107 -6.63 -18.14 8.51
CA SER A 107 -7.07 -19.14 9.48
C SER A 107 -8.15 -18.57 10.40
N ARG A 108 -9.18 -19.38 10.69
CA ARG A 108 -10.35 -18.96 11.49
C ARG A 108 -10.79 -20.07 12.44
N LYS A 109 -11.47 -19.70 13.52
CA LYS A 109 -12.11 -20.67 14.43
C LYS A 109 -13.34 -21.29 13.76
N LYS A 110 -13.17 -22.48 13.15
CA LYS A 110 -14.24 -23.20 12.42
C LYS A 110 -15.50 -23.41 13.25
N GLN A 111 -15.36 -23.66 14.55
CA GLN A 111 -16.49 -23.87 15.47
C GLN A 111 -17.46 -22.68 15.53
N TYR A 112 -16.98 -21.46 15.28
CA TYR A 112 -17.83 -20.27 15.26
C TYR A 112 -18.18 -19.84 13.83
N THR A 113 -17.22 -19.91 12.91
CA THR A 113 -17.43 -19.37 11.56
C THR A 113 -18.15 -20.32 10.61
N GLY A 114 -18.12 -21.63 10.88
CA GLY A 114 -18.53 -22.67 9.93
C GLY A 114 -17.66 -22.74 8.68
N LYS A 115 -16.58 -21.94 8.59
CA LYS A 115 -15.68 -21.83 7.45
C LYS A 115 -14.39 -22.59 7.73
N ASN A 116 -13.86 -23.25 6.71
CA ASN A 116 -12.48 -23.73 6.73
C ASN A 116 -11.53 -22.55 6.52
N ASP A 117 -10.27 -22.78 6.84
CA ASP A 117 -9.18 -21.92 6.40
C ASP A 117 -9.18 -21.80 4.88
N SER A 118 -8.73 -20.65 4.38
CA SER A 118 -8.83 -20.29 2.96
C SER A 118 -7.63 -19.46 2.53
N GLY A 119 -7.13 -19.66 1.33
CA GLY A 119 -6.15 -18.73 0.77
C GLY A 119 -6.21 -18.58 -0.73
N ASP A 120 -6.05 -17.34 -1.18
CA ASP A 120 -6.29 -16.91 -2.56
C ASP A 120 -5.20 -15.95 -3.02
N PHE A 121 -4.87 -16.02 -4.32
CA PHE A 121 -4.15 -14.94 -4.99
C PHE A 121 -5.11 -13.80 -5.28
N GLU A 122 -4.66 -12.57 -5.08
CA GLU A 122 -5.51 -11.40 -5.20
C GLU A 122 -4.77 -10.19 -5.77
N LEU A 123 -5.51 -9.43 -6.58
CA LEU A 123 -5.23 -8.02 -6.82
C LEU A 123 -5.93 -7.23 -5.70
N ARG A 124 -5.18 -6.84 -4.67
CA ARG A 124 -5.75 -6.09 -3.55
C ARG A 124 -6.18 -4.71 -4.02
N ARG A 125 -5.28 -4.01 -4.70
CA ARG A 125 -5.52 -2.72 -5.37
C ARG A 125 -4.62 -2.53 -6.57
N ALA A 126 -5.11 -1.85 -7.59
CA ALA A 126 -4.31 -1.27 -8.67
C ALA A 126 -4.72 0.18 -8.87
N TYR A 127 -3.74 1.08 -8.80
CA TYR A 127 -3.94 2.51 -9.00
C TYR A 127 -3.35 2.93 -10.34
N PHE A 128 -4.15 3.66 -11.13
CA PHE A 128 -3.67 4.33 -12.32
C PHE A 128 -3.95 5.82 -12.23
N THR A 129 -2.91 6.63 -12.22
CA THR A 129 -2.99 8.09 -12.08
C THR A 129 -2.54 8.78 -13.37
N THR A 130 -3.36 9.72 -13.83
CA THR A 130 -2.99 10.71 -14.85
C THR A 130 -3.00 12.11 -14.23
N MET A 131 -1.92 12.87 -14.39
CA MET A 131 -1.86 14.29 -14.04
C MET A 131 -1.60 15.13 -15.29
N ALA A 132 -2.50 16.07 -15.58
CA ALA A 132 -2.38 17.03 -16.69
C ALA A 132 -2.08 18.42 -16.13
N TYR A 133 -0.85 18.88 -16.29
CA TYR A 133 -0.36 20.16 -15.79
C TYR A 133 -0.74 21.29 -16.75
N LEU A 134 -1.45 22.29 -16.22
CA LEU A 134 -1.81 23.51 -16.94
C LEU A 134 -0.61 24.48 -16.97
N ASN A 135 0.17 24.51 -15.89
CA ASN A 135 1.44 25.22 -15.74
C ASN A 135 2.36 24.46 -14.76
N ASP A 136 3.37 25.11 -14.17
CA ASP A 136 4.31 24.44 -13.25
C ASP A 136 3.70 24.03 -11.91
N LYS A 137 2.56 24.61 -11.53
CA LYS A 137 1.93 24.40 -10.22
C LYS A 137 0.52 23.84 -10.33
N ASP A 138 -0.27 24.30 -11.31
CA ASP A 138 -1.67 23.93 -11.46
C ASP A 138 -1.82 22.68 -12.34
N TYR A 139 -2.68 21.76 -11.91
CA TYR A 139 -2.90 20.51 -12.64
C TYR A 139 -4.29 19.93 -12.37
N ALA A 140 -4.80 19.17 -13.34
CA ALA A 140 -5.92 18.26 -13.13
C ALA A 140 -5.38 16.85 -12.87
N ARG A 141 -5.99 16.11 -11.94
CA ARG A 141 -5.64 14.72 -11.62
C ARG A 141 -6.83 13.79 -11.75
N LEU A 142 -6.62 12.67 -12.41
CA LEU A 142 -7.51 11.51 -12.41
C LEU A 142 -6.77 10.32 -11.80
N THR A 143 -7.40 9.59 -10.88
CA THR A 143 -6.88 8.31 -10.36
C THR A 143 -7.98 7.27 -10.33
N LEU A 144 -7.72 6.14 -11.00
CA LEU A 144 -8.57 4.96 -10.98
C LEU A 144 -8.07 4.01 -9.89
N ASP A 145 -9.00 3.37 -9.20
CA ASP A 145 -8.77 2.39 -8.13
C ASP A 145 -9.50 1.09 -8.50
N VAL A 146 -8.72 0.08 -8.81
CA VAL A 146 -9.20 -1.24 -9.21
C VAL A 146 -9.00 -2.19 -8.03
N SER A 147 -10.05 -2.90 -7.62
CA SER A 147 -10.00 -3.86 -6.52
C SER A 147 -10.97 -5.01 -6.74
N ASN A 148 -10.73 -6.15 -6.08
CA ASN A 148 -11.66 -7.26 -6.07
C ASN A 148 -12.97 -6.87 -5.35
N ASP A 149 -14.12 -7.08 -5.99
CA ASP A 149 -15.43 -6.96 -5.37
C ASP A 149 -15.85 -8.31 -4.80
N TYR A 150 -15.84 -8.41 -3.47
CA TYR A 150 -16.39 -9.54 -2.73
C TYR A 150 -17.87 -9.28 -2.41
N ASN A 151 -18.71 -8.96 -3.39
CA ASN A 151 -20.17 -8.97 -3.23
C ASN A 151 -20.90 -9.11 -4.58
N SER A 152 -21.46 -10.29 -4.81
CA SER A 152 -22.81 -10.41 -5.35
C SER A 152 -23.68 -10.91 -4.21
N LYS A 153 -24.14 -10.00 -3.33
CA LYS A 153 -25.36 -10.31 -2.58
C LYS A 153 -26.47 -10.36 -3.64
N PRO A 154 -27.24 -11.46 -3.76
CA PRO A 154 -28.40 -11.45 -4.63
C PRO A 154 -29.31 -10.31 -4.16
N ASP A 155 -29.68 -9.44 -5.10
CA ASP A 155 -30.72 -8.46 -4.91
C ASP A 155 -31.97 -9.20 -4.39
N SER A 156 -32.40 -8.90 -3.17
CA SER A 156 -33.54 -9.54 -2.52
C SER A 156 -34.88 -9.25 -3.22
N ASN A 157 -34.88 -8.39 -4.24
CA ASN A 157 -36.10 -7.98 -4.95
C ASN A 157 -36.25 -8.60 -6.35
N ASN A 158 -35.34 -9.47 -6.79
CA ASN A 158 -35.46 -10.10 -8.10
C ASN A 158 -35.61 -11.62 -7.96
N ASN A 159 -36.85 -12.11 -8.10
CA ASN A 159 -37.22 -13.54 -8.17
C ASN A 159 -36.67 -14.27 -9.42
N ASN A 160 -35.60 -13.77 -10.04
CA ASN A 160 -34.88 -14.50 -11.06
C ASN A 160 -33.76 -15.29 -10.41
N TYR A 161 -34.04 -16.59 -10.24
CA TYR A 161 -33.09 -17.66 -9.99
C TYR A 161 -32.04 -17.72 -11.12
N LEU A 162 -31.07 -16.80 -11.10
CA LEU A 162 -29.72 -17.06 -11.58
C LEU A 162 -28.86 -17.09 -10.33
N LYS A 163 -28.36 -18.29 -10.03
CA LYS A 163 -27.52 -18.60 -8.87
C LYS A 163 -26.50 -17.49 -8.68
N ALA A 164 -26.33 -17.02 -7.45
CA ALA A 164 -25.13 -16.33 -7.02
C ALA A 164 -23.95 -17.29 -7.21
N ASP A 165 -23.39 -17.31 -8.40
CA ASP A 165 -22.02 -17.70 -8.62
C ASP A 165 -21.17 -16.73 -7.79
N ASN A 166 -20.31 -17.27 -6.94
CA ASN A 166 -19.26 -16.53 -6.24
C ASN A 166 -18.21 -16.04 -7.26
N THR A 167 -18.65 -15.36 -8.32
CA THR A 167 -17.79 -14.76 -9.33
C THR A 167 -17.16 -13.52 -8.71
N GLN A 168 -15.89 -13.66 -8.32
CA GLN A 168 -15.05 -12.51 -7.98
C GLN A 168 -15.04 -11.59 -9.20
N SER A 169 -15.63 -10.41 -9.08
CA SER A 169 -15.60 -9.40 -10.14
C SER A 169 -14.57 -8.34 -9.78
N ILE A 170 -13.89 -7.80 -10.79
CA ILE A 170 -12.96 -6.69 -10.60
C ILE A 170 -13.78 -5.40 -10.70
N LYS A 171 -13.78 -4.59 -9.66
CA LYS A 171 -14.45 -3.28 -9.63
C LYS A 171 -13.44 -2.17 -9.87
N MET A 172 -13.76 -1.29 -10.80
CA MET A 172 -13.03 -0.06 -11.05
C MET A 172 -13.81 1.14 -10.51
N LYS A 173 -13.17 1.96 -9.69
CA LYS A 173 -13.72 3.20 -9.12
C LYS A 173 -12.87 4.40 -9.53
N VAL A 174 -13.48 5.57 -9.63
CA VAL A 174 -12.74 6.85 -9.68
C VAL A 174 -12.42 7.26 -8.25
N LYS A 175 -11.15 7.20 -7.86
CA LYS A 175 -10.69 7.60 -6.51
C LYS A 175 -10.40 9.09 -6.42
N TYR A 176 -9.74 9.64 -7.44
CA TYR A 176 -9.47 11.08 -7.52
C TYR A 176 -9.88 11.62 -8.88
N ALA A 177 -10.55 12.76 -8.88
CA ALA A 177 -10.91 13.51 -10.08
C ALA A 177 -11.06 14.98 -9.68
N TYR A 178 -9.95 15.72 -9.68
CA TYR A 178 -9.92 17.08 -9.15
C TYR A 178 -9.01 18.02 -9.94
N LEU A 179 -9.25 19.31 -9.76
CA LEU A 179 -8.35 20.39 -10.15
C LEU A 179 -7.59 20.87 -8.92
N TYR A 180 -6.26 20.95 -9.02
CA TYR A 180 -5.41 21.65 -8.07
C TYR A 180 -5.06 23.03 -8.60
N LYS A 181 -5.16 24.03 -7.72
CA LYS A 181 -4.76 25.42 -8.00
C LYS A 181 -3.85 25.93 -6.89
N ASP A 182 -2.67 26.42 -7.26
CA ASP A 182 -1.85 27.21 -6.36
C ASP A 182 -2.44 28.62 -6.23
N ILE A 183 -2.66 29.05 -4.99
CA ILE A 183 -3.15 30.39 -4.65
C ILE A 183 -2.15 31.12 -3.75
N SER A 184 -0.88 30.73 -3.81
CA SER A 184 0.20 31.27 -2.97
C SER A 184 0.37 32.79 -3.10
N ASP A 185 -0.05 33.37 -4.22
CA ASP A 185 -0.03 34.83 -4.46
C ASP A 185 -1.11 35.58 -3.66
N ILE A 186 -2.15 34.88 -3.18
CA ILE A 186 -3.25 35.44 -2.37
C ILE A 186 -3.09 35.03 -0.91
N ILE A 187 -2.86 33.74 -0.67
CA ILE A 187 -2.63 33.17 0.66
C ILE A 187 -1.28 32.44 0.60
N PRO A 188 -0.23 32.95 1.25
CA PRO A 188 1.10 32.37 1.16
C PRO A 188 1.12 30.86 1.41
N PHE A 189 1.88 30.14 0.58
CA PHE A 189 2.12 28.69 0.68
C PHE A 189 0.87 27.82 0.61
N THR A 190 -0.21 28.33 0.02
CA THR A 190 -1.52 27.66 0.01
C THR A 190 -1.97 27.33 -1.40
N GLY A 191 -2.49 26.11 -1.55
CA GLY A 191 -3.24 25.68 -2.73
C GLY A 191 -4.59 25.09 -2.32
N PHE A 192 -5.44 24.78 -3.30
CA PHE A 192 -6.67 24.04 -3.06
C PHE A 192 -6.93 22.96 -4.11
N GLU A 193 -7.68 21.94 -3.72
CA GLU A 193 -8.20 20.88 -4.57
C GLU A 193 -9.74 20.97 -4.62
N VAL A 194 -10.35 20.85 -5.80
CA VAL A 194 -11.81 20.79 -5.97
C VAL A 194 -12.21 19.65 -6.89
N GLY A 195 -13.20 18.84 -6.46
CA GLY A 195 -13.65 17.63 -7.16
C GLY A 195 -13.70 16.44 -6.22
N ILE A 196 -13.31 15.24 -6.68
CA ILE A 196 -13.06 14.09 -5.80
C ILE A 196 -11.61 14.17 -5.35
N VAL A 197 -11.40 14.65 -4.13
CA VAL A 197 -10.12 15.13 -3.57
C VAL A 197 -9.64 14.23 -2.43
N HIS A 198 -8.47 14.52 -1.86
CA HIS A 198 -8.00 13.82 -0.66
C HIS A 198 -8.82 14.26 0.56
N THR A 199 -8.88 13.39 1.56
CA THR A 199 -9.25 13.79 2.92
C THR A 199 -7.98 14.13 3.71
N PRO A 200 -8.01 15.16 4.56
CA PRO A 200 -6.85 15.66 5.29
C PRO A 200 -6.03 14.61 6.04
N TRP A 201 -6.63 13.54 6.57
CA TRP A 201 -5.87 12.63 7.43
C TRP A 201 -5.07 11.55 6.68
N ILE A 202 -5.73 10.79 5.81
CA ILE A 202 -5.25 9.47 5.40
C ILE A 202 -4.00 9.53 4.53
N ASP A 203 -3.95 10.46 3.56
CA ASP A 203 -2.76 10.62 2.72
C ASP A 203 -1.52 10.97 3.56
N TYR A 204 -1.67 11.74 4.64
CA TYR A 204 -0.56 12.08 5.51
C TYR A 204 -0.06 10.89 6.32
N GLU A 205 -0.96 10.13 6.96
CA GLU A 205 -0.57 9.00 7.80
C GLU A 205 0.17 7.92 6.98
N GLU A 206 -0.29 7.65 5.75
CA GLU A 206 0.32 6.67 4.84
C GLU A 206 1.76 7.01 4.41
N HIS A 207 2.11 8.29 4.43
CA HIS A 207 3.42 8.77 3.99
C HIS A 207 4.33 9.20 5.14
N SER A 208 3.83 9.23 6.38
CA SER A 208 4.58 9.71 7.54
C SER A 208 4.61 8.75 8.72
N GLY A 209 3.59 7.91 8.93
CA GLY A 209 3.49 7.03 10.10
C GLY A 209 3.38 5.56 9.70
N TRP A 210 2.36 5.20 8.92
CA TRP A 210 2.10 3.82 8.52
C TRP A 210 2.44 3.58 7.05
N LEU A 211 3.64 3.05 6.79
CA LEU A 211 4.19 2.90 5.43
C LEU A 211 3.76 1.61 4.71
N TYR A 212 2.93 0.78 5.33
CA TYR A 212 2.59 -0.56 4.88
C TYR A 212 1.09 -0.71 4.59
N ARG A 213 0.51 0.28 3.88
CA ARG A 213 -0.91 0.25 3.49
C ARG A 213 -1.32 -1.01 2.70
N SER A 214 -0.37 -1.62 2.01
CA SER A 214 -0.56 -2.87 1.26
C SER A 214 -0.79 -4.10 2.15
N VAL A 215 -0.42 -4.01 3.44
CA VAL A 215 -0.71 -4.99 4.49
C VAL A 215 -2.09 -4.76 5.06
N ASP A 216 -2.34 -3.54 5.53
CA ASP A 216 -3.67 -3.09 5.95
C ASP A 216 -3.75 -1.56 5.87
N LYS A 217 -4.98 -1.04 5.78
CA LYS A 217 -5.24 0.40 5.84
C LYS A 217 -4.74 1.00 7.16
N THR A 218 -4.69 2.33 7.22
CA THR A 218 -4.39 3.05 8.46
C THR A 218 -5.38 2.71 9.58
N PHE A 219 -5.00 2.96 10.84
CA PHE A 219 -5.86 2.68 12.00
C PHE A 219 -7.23 3.37 11.89
N TYR A 220 -7.24 4.62 11.42
CA TYR A 220 -8.45 5.40 11.19
C TYR A 220 -9.41 4.72 10.22
N GLU A 221 -8.91 4.17 9.10
CA GLU A 221 -9.75 3.62 8.02
C GLU A 221 -9.97 2.09 8.12
N SER A 222 -9.09 1.35 8.78
CA SER A 222 -9.16 -0.11 8.84
C SER A 222 -10.45 -0.56 9.52
N GLY A 223 -11.12 -1.56 8.92
CA GLY A 223 -12.34 -2.14 9.50
C GLY A 223 -12.08 -2.93 10.78
N ASP A 224 -10.84 -3.38 10.98
CA ASP A 224 -10.37 -3.99 12.22
C ASP A 224 -9.74 -2.95 13.18
N GLY A 225 -9.51 -1.72 12.71
CA GLY A 225 -9.20 -0.56 13.54
C GLY A 225 -10.46 0.24 13.90
N ALA A 226 -10.42 1.55 13.70
CA ALA A 226 -11.55 2.43 13.99
C ALA A 226 -12.69 2.33 12.96
N GLY A 227 -12.37 2.15 11.68
CA GLY A 227 -13.35 1.97 10.60
C GLY A 227 -14.09 3.26 10.21
N MET A 228 -13.39 4.39 10.21
CA MET A 228 -13.92 5.73 9.92
C MET A 228 -14.11 5.98 8.41
N LEU A 229 -13.86 7.21 7.96
CA LEU A 229 -14.04 7.65 6.58
C LEU A 229 -12.86 7.25 5.69
N PRO A 230 -13.09 7.11 4.37
CA PRO A 230 -12.04 6.75 3.41
C PRO A 230 -11.10 7.92 3.10
N SER A 231 -10.05 7.62 2.32
CA SER A 231 -8.96 8.54 1.97
C SER A 231 -9.31 9.63 0.93
N ALA A 232 -10.57 9.69 0.49
CA ALA A 232 -10.98 10.55 -0.61
C ALA A 232 -12.50 10.77 -0.57
N ASP A 233 -12.92 11.98 -0.97
CA ASP A 233 -14.33 12.34 -1.07
C ASP A 233 -14.54 13.49 -2.07
N ALA A 234 -15.77 13.67 -2.53
CA ALA A 234 -16.18 14.84 -3.29
C ALA A 234 -16.22 16.07 -2.37
N GLY A 235 -15.52 17.14 -2.73
CA GLY A 235 -15.40 18.32 -1.89
C GLY A 235 -14.42 19.38 -2.40
N LEU A 236 -14.07 20.26 -1.46
CA LEU A 236 -13.07 21.32 -1.59
C LEU A 236 -12.11 21.23 -0.41
N GLU A 237 -10.81 21.15 -0.68
CA GLU A 237 -9.76 21.02 0.32
C GLU A 237 -8.69 22.10 0.11
N PHE A 238 -8.29 22.79 1.17
CA PHE A 238 -7.18 23.74 1.18
C PHE A 238 -5.96 23.10 1.82
N LYS A 239 -4.77 23.40 1.28
CA LYS A 239 -3.49 22.85 1.75
C LYS A 239 -2.48 23.97 1.91
N THR A 240 -2.00 24.18 3.13
CA THR A 240 -0.93 25.13 3.44
C THR A 240 0.32 24.37 3.87
N LYS A 241 1.47 24.68 3.27
CA LYS A 241 2.73 23.99 3.57
C LYS A 241 3.89 24.95 3.83
N THR A 242 4.33 25.00 5.07
CA THR A 242 5.53 25.72 5.50
C THR A 242 6.54 24.72 6.08
N PRO A 243 7.82 25.10 6.30
CA PRO A 243 8.79 24.20 6.90
C PRO A 243 8.35 23.61 8.24
N TYR A 244 7.69 24.40 9.10
CA TYR A 244 7.37 23.98 10.47
C TYR A 244 5.89 23.63 10.68
N ILE A 245 4.99 24.08 9.80
CA ILE A 245 3.56 23.87 9.91
C ILE A 245 2.99 23.46 8.57
N THR A 246 2.22 22.37 8.55
CA THR A 246 1.30 22.07 7.45
C THR A 246 -0.11 22.00 7.97
N ALA A 247 -1.06 22.56 7.23
CA ALA A 247 -2.47 22.49 7.52
C ALA A 247 -3.23 22.02 6.29
N GLU A 248 -4.21 21.15 6.49
CA GLU A 248 -5.19 20.77 5.47
C GLU A 248 -6.59 20.90 6.07
N TYR A 249 -7.54 21.48 5.36
CA TYR A 249 -8.91 21.62 5.83
C TYR A 249 -9.87 21.73 4.66
N GLY A 250 -11.07 21.17 4.80
CA GLY A 250 -12.00 21.11 3.68
C GLY A 250 -13.42 20.76 4.08
N VAL A 251 -14.30 20.91 3.10
CA VAL A 251 -15.70 20.49 3.18
C VAL A 251 -15.92 19.40 2.14
N PHE A 252 -16.56 18.31 2.56
CA PHE A 252 -16.72 17.07 1.80
C PHE A 252 -18.16 16.56 1.90
N ASN A 253 -18.55 15.60 1.06
CA ASN A 253 -19.84 14.93 1.17
C ASN A 253 -19.96 13.97 2.37
N GLY A 254 -18.87 13.63 3.08
CA GLY A 254 -18.87 12.79 4.29
C GLY A 254 -19.00 11.29 4.07
N GLU A 255 -19.46 10.84 2.90
CA GLU A 255 -19.69 9.40 2.64
C GLU A 255 -18.54 8.70 1.91
N GLY A 256 -17.60 9.48 1.35
CA GLY A 256 -16.46 8.97 0.61
C GLY A 256 -16.68 8.77 -0.88
N TYR A 257 -15.57 8.62 -1.61
CA TYR A 257 -15.54 8.53 -3.07
C TYR A 257 -16.33 7.36 -3.68
N ASP A 258 -16.67 6.33 -2.90
CA ASP A 258 -17.45 5.19 -3.38
C ASP A 258 -18.95 5.31 -3.14
N LYS A 259 -19.39 6.44 -2.58
CA LYS A 259 -20.79 6.76 -2.25
C LYS A 259 -21.16 8.21 -2.60
N ILE A 260 -20.64 8.72 -3.72
CA ILE A 260 -20.97 10.07 -4.17
C ILE A 260 -22.46 10.15 -4.51
N ASN A 261 -23.16 11.14 -3.92
CA ASN A 261 -24.58 11.41 -4.10
C ASN A 261 -25.51 10.25 -3.69
N THR A 262 -25.16 9.43 -2.69
CA THR A 262 -26.12 8.43 -2.22
C THR A 262 -27.27 9.11 -1.48
N SER A 263 -28.43 9.13 -2.12
CA SER A 263 -29.66 9.56 -1.47
C SER A 263 -30.14 8.46 -0.53
N SER A 264 -29.94 8.64 0.77
CA SER A 264 -30.72 7.88 1.74
C SER A 264 -32.20 8.25 1.56
N SER A 265 -33.11 7.27 1.56
CA SER A 265 -34.56 7.49 1.45
C SER A 265 -35.15 8.35 2.58
N LYS A 266 -34.33 8.73 3.56
CA LYS A 266 -34.63 9.65 4.66
C LYS A 266 -33.73 10.89 4.70
N SER A 267 -32.81 11.07 3.75
CA SER A 267 -31.92 12.23 3.64
C SER A 267 -32.63 13.38 2.92
N SER A 268 -33.25 14.28 3.67
CA SER A 268 -33.79 15.54 3.15
C SER A 268 -32.99 16.77 3.61
N GLY A 269 -31.68 16.63 3.87
CA GLY A 269 -30.85 17.68 4.47
C GLY A 269 -29.40 17.73 4.00
N PHE A 270 -28.66 18.74 4.50
CA PHE A 270 -27.22 18.95 4.33
C PHE A 270 -26.43 17.79 4.96
N HIS A 271 -25.70 17.04 4.14
CA HIS A 271 -24.93 15.84 4.50
C HIS A 271 -23.45 16.04 4.17
N ASN A 272 -22.81 17.03 4.79
CA ASN A 272 -21.41 17.32 4.50
C ASN A 272 -20.53 17.05 5.71
N SER A 273 -19.27 16.75 5.48
CA SER A 273 -18.23 16.68 6.49
C SER A 273 -17.34 17.91 6.45
N LEU A 274 -16.97 18.43 7.62
CA LEU A 274 -15.88 19.37 7.81
C LEU A 274 -14.71 18.60 8.43
N GLU A 275 -13.58 18.56 7.74
CA GLU A 275 -12.36 17.87 8.21
C GLU A 275 -11.18 18.85 8.22
N GLY A 276 -10.29 18.71 9.19
CA GLY A 276 -9.08 19.52 9.29
C GLY A 276 -7.94 18.80 10.00
N ARG A 277 -6.73 18.91 9.44
CA ARG A 277 -5.47 18.44 10.01
C ARG A 277 -4.51 19.62 10.18
N LEU A 278 -3.92 19.74 11.37
CA LEU A 278 -2.77 20.59 11.63
C LEU A 278 -1.58 19.71 12.01
N THR A 279 -0.40 19.99 11.49
CA THR A 279 0.82 19.26 11.83
C THR A 279 1.97 20.21 12.09
N TYR A 280 2.62 20.04 13.24
CA TYR A 280 3.87 20.68 13.60
C TYR A 280 5.04 19.78 13.25
N HIS A 281 5.95 20.28 12.42
CA HIS A 281 7.16 19.59 11.95
C HIS A 281 8.36 20.10 12.72
N ILE A 282 8.77 19.37 13.76
CA ILE A 282 9.79 19.81 14.73
C ILE A 282 11.12 20.13 14.04
N PHE A 283 11.44 19.42 12.94
CA PHE A 283 12.71 19.59 12.21
C PHE A 283 12.59 20.42 10.92
N GLY A 284 11.49 21.14 10.70
CA GLY A 284 11.41 22.11 9.61
C GLY A 284 11.36 21.49 8.21
N ASN A 285 10.64 20.37 8.04
CA ASN A 285 10.55 19.61 6.79
C ASN A 285 9.14 19.47 6.22
N GLY A 286 8.20 20.30 6.67
CA GLY A 286 6.79 20.28 6.24
C GLY A 286 6.53 20.77 4.82
N ASP A 287 7.47 21.50 4.21
CA ASP A 287 7.37 22.04 2.85
C ASP A 287 7.86 21.07 1.76
N LYS A 288 8.42 19.91 2.15
CA LYS A 288 8.88 18.87 1.23
C LYS A 288 8.11 17.57 1.36
N LYS A 289 8.11 16.77 0.29
CA LYS A 289 7.61 15.40 0.34
C LYS A 289 8.57 14.54 1.17
N LEU A 290 8.09 14.03 2.31
CA LEU A 290 8.85 13.16 3.21
C LEU A 290 9.27 11.86 2.49
N LYS A 291 10.50 11.43 2.75
CA LYS A 291 11.08 10.16 2.28
C LYS A 291 11.59 9.40 3.51
N PRO A 292 10.79 8.49 4.10
CA PRO A 292 11.13 7.84 5.37
C PRO A 292 12.51 7.18 5.41
N GLU A 293 12.94 6.55 4.32
CA GLU A 293 14.24 5.89 4.20
C GLU A 293 15.44 6.88 4.14
N LYS A 294 15.21 8.19 3.99
CA LYS A 294 16.25 9.21 3.78
C LYS A 294 16.17 10.41 4.71
N ASP A 295 14.96 10.79 5.10
CA ASP A 295 14.72 11.98 5.90
C ASP A 295 14.70 11.64 7.40
N THR A 296 15.14 12.57 8.23
CA THR A 296 14.82 12.56 9.66
C THR A 296 13.70 13.57 9.91
N TYR A 297 12.60 13.15 10.53
CA TYR A 297 11.46 14.00 10.86
C TYR A 297 10.83 13.60 12.18
N ALA A 298 10.24 14.59 12.85
CA ALA A 298 9.50 14.41 14.07
C ALA A 298 8.28 15.33 14.00
N ASN A 299 7.09 14.73 14.00
CA ASN A 299 5.85 15.44 13.72
C ASN A 299 4.83 15.19 14.83
N ILE A 300 4.06 16.21 15.15
CA ILE A 300 2.88 16.11 15.99
C ILE A 300 1.69 16.64 15.19
N SER A 301 0.64 15.85 15.10
CA SER A 301 -0.55 16.15 14.29
C SER A 301 -1.81 16.11 15.14
N LEU A 302 -2.68 17.09 14.89
CA LEU A 302 -4.05 17.12 15.36
C LEU A 302 -4.95 16.99 14.13
N HIS A 303 -5.95 16.12 14.21
CA HIS A 303 -6.96 15.95 13.19
C HIS A 303 -8.35 15.95 13.82
N LEU A 304 -9.24 16.74 13.24
CA LEU A 304 -10.62 16.95 13.71
C LEU A 304 -11.56 16.77 12.53
N MET A 305 -12.70 16.13 12.78
CA MET A 305 -13.74 15.93 11.77
C MET A 305 -15.11 16.07 12.41
N SER A 306 -16.06 16.65 11.66
CA SER A 306 -17.49 16.65 11.98
C SER A 306 -18.28 16.36 10.71
N ASP A 307 -18.91 15.19 10.65
CA ASP A 307 -19.81 14.79 9.57
C ASP A 307 -21.26 15.08 9.98
N PHE A 308 -21.86 16.07 9.30
CA PHE A 308 -23.19 16.58 9.62
C PHE A 308 -24.26 15.69 8.98
N GLY A 309 -25.15 15.11 9.80
CA GLY A 309 -26.23 14.29 9.28
C GLY A 309 -25.79 12.93 8.71
N TYR A 310 -24.69 12.38 9.23
CA TYR A 310 -24.15 11.08 8.83
C TYR A 310 -25.21 9.98 8.87
N ASN A 311 -25.40 9.35 7.70
CA ASN A 311 -26.46 8.41 7.30
C ASN A 311 -26.92 7.44 8.41
N ASP A 312 -28.01 7.80 9.11
CA ASP A 312 -28.74 6.89 9.99
C ASP A 312 -30.05 6.43 9.31
N TYR A 313 -30.15 5.12 9.11
CA TYR A 313 -31.31 4.46 8.53
C TYR A 313 -32.53 4.50 9.48
N TYR A 314 -32.35 4.85 10.77
CA TYR A 314 -33.38 4.64 11.80
C TYR A 314 -33.75 5.81 12.72
N THR A 315 -32.96 6.87 12.94
CA THR A 315 -33.35 7.97 13.87
C THR A 315 -32.80 9.37 13.50
N SER A 316 -33.20 10.39 14.29
CA SER A 316 -32.89 11.81 14.17
C SER A 316 -31.44 12.13 13.79
N HIS A 317 -31.25 13.01 12.80
CA HIS A 317 -29.96 13.53 12.34
C HIS A 317 -29.01 13.86 13.51
N ASN A 318 -27.87 13.20 13.57
CA ASN A 318 -26.80 13.48 14.52
C ASN A 318 -25.45 13.49 13.79
N ASN A 319 -24.50 14.23 14.35
CA ASN A 319 -23.17 14.38 13.74
C ASN A 319 -22.25 13.25 14.19
N LEU A 320 -21.35 12.79 13.32
CA LEU A 320 -20.17 12.00 13.69
C LEU A 320 -19.00 12.94 13.90
N ASN A 321 -18.50 13.05 15.13
CA ASN A 321 -17.32 13.85 15.43
C ASN A 321 -16.12 12.93 15.68
N ALA A 322 -14.94 13.32 15.20
CA ALA A 322 -13.69 12.62 15.46
C ALA A 322 -12.62 13.58 15.99
N TYR A 323 -11.91 13.13 17.02
CA TYR A 323 -10.79 13.82 17.67
C TYR A 323 -9.57 12.92 17.63
N HIS A 324 -8.55 13.35 16.90
CA HIS A 324 -7.41 12.49 16.58
C HIS A 324 -6.08 13.22 16.86
N ILE A 325 -5.23 12.62 17.69
CA ILE A 325 -3.85 13.06 17.88
C ILE A 325 -2.89 11.97 17.40
N HIS A 326 -1.80 12.39 16.77
CA HIS A 326 -0.75 11.50 16.28
C HIS A 326 0.61 12.14 16.49
N ALA A 327 1.60 11.30 16.78
CA ALA A 327 2.99 11.68 16.80
C ALA A 327 3.82 10.64 16.07
N VAL A 328 4.79 11.10 15.29
CA VAL A 328 5.75 10.22 14.62
C VAL A 328 7.16 10.77 14.74
N TYR A 329 8.10 9.87 14.97
CA TYR A 329 9.53 10.11 14.80
C TYR A 329 10.06 9.11 13.78
N ASN A 330 10.78 9.62 12.78
CA ASN A 330 11.47 8.81 11.79
C ASN A 330 12.92 9.29 11.66
N ASN A 331 13.82 8.32 11.60
CA ASN A 331 15.19 8.42 11.14
C ASN A 331 15.37 7.41 9.98
N PRO A 332 16.37 7.55 9.09
CA PRO A 332 16.65 6.53 8.08
C PRO A 332 16.70 5.08 8.59
N MET A 333 17.17 4.84 9.82
CA MET A 333 17.25 3.49 10.39
C MET A 333 15.97 2.97 11.05
N PHE A 334 15.04 3.83 11.48
CA PHE A 334 13.82 3.39 12.15
C PHE A 334 12.72 4.45 12.17
N LEU A 335 11.48 4.00 12.32
CA LEU A 335 10.29 4.82 12.51
C LEU A 335 9.52 4.32 13.73
N ILE A 336 8.98 5.24 14.51
CA ILE A 336 7.97 4.96 15.53
C ILE A 336 6.85 5.99 15.42
N ALA A 337 5.62 5.52 15.34
CA ALA A 337 4.43 6.36 15.32
C ALA A 337 3.39 5.85 16.31
N ALA A 338 2.65 6.77 16.89
CA ALA A 338 1.55 6.47 17.79
C ALA A 338 0.41 7.46 17.54
N GLN A 339 -0.81 6.99 17.70
CA GLN A 339 -2.01 7.80 17.54
C GLN A 339 -3.11 7.38 18.48
N TYR A 340 -3.97 8.32 18.84
CA TYR A 340 -5.17 8.11 19.64
C TYR A 340 -6.35 8.82 18.99
N LEU A 341 -7.42 8.08 18.79
CA LEU A 341 -8.65 8.54 18.17
C LEU A 341 -9.80 8.34 19.14
N LYS A 342 -10.64 9.38 19.27
CA LYS A 342 -11.94 9.29 19.91
C LYS A 342 -13.01 9.78 18.95
N THR A 343 -14.16 9.13 18.98
CA THR A 343 -15.31 9.47 18.15
C THR A 343 -16.58 9.52 18.97
N ASP A 344 -17.38 10.54 18.71
CA ASP A 344 -18.70 10.70 19.33
C ASP A 344 -19.77 10.51 18.24
N TYR A 345 -20.67 9.54 18.43
CA TYR A 345 -21.70 9.20 17.44
C TYR A 345 -22.96 8.56 18.06
N ASN A 346 -24.14 9.18 17.92
CA ASN A 346 -25.30 8.84 18.75
C ASN A 346 -26.09 7.55 18.37
N ASN A 347 -25.46 6.55 17.76
CA ASN A 347 -26.09 5.25 17.47
C ASN A 347 -25.21 4.09 17.97
N LYS A 348 -25.78 2.87 18.04
CA LYS A 348 -25.10 1.61 18.40
C LYS A 348 -24.03 1.19 17.37
N ASP A 349 -23.50 2.11 16.57
CA ASP A 349 -22.47 1.80 15.59
C ASP A 349 -21.15 1.49 16.28
N ALA A 350 -20.42 0.53 15.73
CA ALA A 350 -19.08 0.15 16.15
C ALA A 350 -18.07 1.30 16.03
N LYS A 351 -18.41 2.36 15.29
CA LYS A 351 -17.61 3.57 15.08
C LYS A 351 -17.68 4.57 16.22
N MET A 352 -18.60 4.47 17.17
CA MET A 352 -18.58 5.31 18.37
C MET A 352 -17.65 4.66 19.40
N GLY A 353 -16.60 5.36 19.83
CA GLY A 353 -15.68 4.84 20.84
C GLY A 353 -14.35 5.54 20.83
N ASP A 354 -13.34 4.86 21.36
CA ASP A 354 -11.98 5.33 21.31
C ASP A 354 -11.00 4.18 21.14
N GLY A 355 -9.76 4.55 20.81
CA GLY A 355 -8.71 3.60 20.61
C GLY A 355 -7.40 4.25 20.21
N TYR A 356 -6.38 3.42 20.10
CA TYR A 356 -5.05 3.87 19.75
C TYR A 356 -4.36 2.86 18.84
N SER A 357 -3.35 3.35 18.13
CA SER A 357 -2.46 2.51 17.34
C SER A 357 -1.02 2.93 17.59
N VAL A 358 -0.14 1.95 17.65
CA VAL A 358 1.31 2.14 17.74
C VAL A 358 1.96 1.28 16.68
N ASN A 359 2.81 1.88 15.86
CA ASN A 359 3.59 1.14 14.87
C ASN A 359 5.07 1.52 14.91
N ALA A 360 5.89 0.55 14.54
CA ALA A 360 7.32 0.72 14.45
C ALA A 360 7.88 0.01 13.23
N GLU A 361 8.97 0.55 12.70
CA GLU A 361 9.76 -0.04 11.63
C GLU A 361 11.24 0.10 11.99
N VAL A 362 12.02 -0.96 11.78
CA VAL A 362 13.49 -0.92 11.85
C VAL A 362 14.03 -1.33 10.50
N ARG A 363 15.05 -0.62 10.02
CA ARG A 363 15.71 -0.81 8.72
C ARG A 363 17.18 -1.19 8.96
N PRO A 364 17.44 -2.42 9.43
CA PRO A 364 18.77 -2.80 9.93
C PRO A 364 19.81 -2.98 8.81
N ILE A 365 19.35 -3.26 7.60
CA ILE A 365 20.16 -3.52 6.41
C ILE A 365 19.53 -2.72 5.27
N GLN A 366 20.36 -2.25 4.34
CA GLN A 366 19.89 -1.57 3.15
C GLN A 366 18.80 -2.41 2.45
N ASP A 367 17.71 -1.75 2.04
CA ASP A 367 16.58 -2.34 1.33
C ASP A 367 15.74 -3.35 2.14
N TRP A 368 16.08 -3.62 3.41
CA TRP A 368 15.33 -4.50 4.29
C TRP A 368 14.72 -3.73 5.46
N SER A 369 13.45 -4.03 5.74
CA SER A 369 12.72 -3.48 6.89
C SER A 369 12.01 -4.59 7.66
N VAL A 370 11.96 -4.45 8.98
CA VAL A 370 11.09 -5.21 9.87
C VAL A 370 10.10 -4.25 10.48
N PHE A 371 8.82 -4.58 10.47
CA PHE A 371 7.78 -3.69 10.99
C PHE A 371 6.79 -4.43 11.87
N ALA A 372 6.17 -3.68 12.77
CA ALA A 372 5.05 -4.14 13.57
C ALA A 372 4.05 -3.00 13.79
N ARG A 373 2.79 -3.36 13.99
CA ARG A 373 1.73 -2.44 14.40
C ARG A 373 0.81 -3.14 15.40
N TYR A 374 0.33 -2.39 16.37
CA TYR A 374 -0.73 -2.80 17.28
C TYR A 374 -1.85 -1.78 17.22
N ASP A 375 -3.07 -2.26 16.99
CA ASP A 375 -4.28 -1.46 16.97
C ASP A 375 -5.20 -1.92 18.09
N HIS A 376 -5.78 -0.98 18.81
CA HIS A 376 -6.77 -1.21 19.86
C HIS A 376 -7.98 -0.33 19.61
N TRP A 377 -9.19 -0.90 19.67
CA TRP A 377 -10.45 -0.17 19.55
C TRP A 377 -11.51 -0.69 20.51
N GLU A 378 -12.14 0.22 21.25
CA GLU A 378 -13.22 -0.05 22.19
C GLU A 378 -14.45 0.77 21.79
N PRO A 379 -15.48 0.15 21.17
CA PRO A 379 -16.73 0.83 20.94
C PRO A 379 -17.46 1.13 22.26
N GLU A 380 -18.04 2.32 22.38
CA GLU A 380 -18.79 2.71 23.59
C GLU A 380 -20.02 1.81 23.83
N LYS A 381 -20.56 1.19 22.77
CA LYS A 381 -21.66 0.23 22.84
C LYS A 381 -21.18 -1.14 22.37
N LYS A 382 -21.57 -2.17 23.12
CA LYS A 382 -21.41 -3.58 22.73
C LYS A 382 -22.05 -3.85 21.37
N GLN A 383 -21.32 -4.57 20.53
CA GLN A 383 -21.69 -4.86 19.15
C GLN A 383 -22.18 -6.31 19.04
N GLY A 384 -23.50 -6.48 18.96
CA GLY A 384 -24.15 -7.79 18.85
C GLY A 384 -25.47 -7.88 19.60
N THR A 385 -25.68 -8.99 20.29
CA THR A 385 -26.87 -9.30 21.09
C THR A 385 -26.51 -9.45 22.57
N ALA A 386 -27.50 -9.60 23.44
CA ALA A 386 -27.27 -9.76 24.88
C ALA A 386 -26.38 -10.98 25.24
N THR A 387 -26.44 -12.06 24.46
CA THR A 387 -25.70 -13.31 24.73
C THR A 387 -24.45 -13.49 23.88
N ALA A 388 -24.32 -12.74 22.79
CA ALA A 388 -23.23 -12.86 21.83
C ALA A 388 -22.88 -11.47 21.30
N TYR A 389 -21.73 -10.94 21.67
CA TYR A 389 -21.30 -9.61 21.30
C TYR A 389 -19.78 -9.49 21.35
N TRP A 390 -19.25 -8.48 20.70
CA TRP A 390 -17.91 -7.97 20.96
C TRP A 390 -17.98 -6.53 21.49
N ASP A 391 -17.06 -6.16 22.36
CA ASP A 391 -16.98 -4.83 22.96
C ASP A 391 -15.58 -4.25 22.96
N LYS A 392 -14.61 -5.00 22.43
CA LYS A 392 -13.24 -4.56 22.22
C LYS A 392 -12.60 -5.38 21.11
N ARG A 393 -11.63 -4.81 20.39
CA ARG A 393 -10.76 -5.56 19.49
C ARG A 393 -9.33 -5.08 19.56
N ASP A 394 -8.43 -6.05 19.45
CA ASP A 394 -7.00 -5.87 19.39
C ASP A 394 -6.50 -6.51 18.09
N VAL A 395 -5.62 -5.81 17.36
CA VAL A 395 -5.04 -6.33 16.12
C VAL A 395 -3.54 -6.15 16.13
N TYR A 396 -2.83 -7.22 15.78
CA TYR A 396 -1.38 -7.27 15.79
C TYR A 396 -0.90 -7.54 14.37
N TYR A 397 0.03 -6.73 13.89
CA TYR A 397 0.70 -6.88 12.61
C TYR A 397 2.19 -7.04 12.86
N ALA A 398 2.82 -7.97 12.16
CA ALA A 398 4.26 -8.09 12.11
C ALA A 398 4.69 -8.55 10.72
N GLY A 399 5.79 -8.02 10.20
CA GLY A 399 6.26 -8.41 8.89
C GLY A 399 7.67 -7.95 8.57
N VAL A 400 8.13 -8.41 7.41
CA VAL A 400 9.41 -8.08 6.81
C VAL A 400 9.14 -7.57 5.40
N ALA A 401 9.85 -6.53 5.00
CA ALA A 401 9.81 -5.97 3.66
C ALA A 401 11.20 -5.94 3.04
N TRP A 402 11.26 -6.18 1.73
CA TRP A 402 12.47 -6.11 0.92
C TRP A 402 12.22 -5.31 -0.35
N SER A 403 12.93 -4.20 -0.50
CA SER A 403 12.95 -3.38 -1.71
C SER A 403 13.90 -4.00 -2.74
N MET A 404 13.39 -4.84 -3.65
CA MET A 404 14.20 -5.43 -4.72
C MET A 404 14.82 -4.35 -5.61
N ASN A 405 14.06 -3.30 -5.89
CA ASN A 405 14.51 -2.10 -6.59
C ASN A 405 13.48 -0.97 -6.36
N LYS A 406 13.67 0.19 -7.01
CA LYS A 406 12.75 1.34 -6.86
C LYS A 406 11.31 1.10 -7.36
N TYR A 407 11.07 0.03 -8.11
CA TYR A 407 9.77 -0.32 -8.69
C TYR A 407 9.08 -1.45 -7.93
N ILE A 408 9.82 -2.36 -7.30
CA ILE A 408 9.27 -3.57 -6.69
C ILE A 408 9.70 -3.67 -5.22
N LYS A 409 8.71 -3.74 -4.32
CA LYS A 409 8.90 -4.06 -2.90
C LYS A 409 8.09 -5.31 -2.56
N TRP A 410 8.76 -6.30 -1.96
CA TRP A 410 8.13 -7.49 -1.43
C TRP A 410 7.85 -7.34 0.05
N ILE A 411 6.69 -7.79 0.52
CA ILE A 411 6.29 -7.75 1.92
C ILE A 411 5.70 -9.11 2.30
N ALA A 412 6.24 -9.72 3.36
CA ALA A 412 5.66 -10.89 3.99
C ALA A 412 5.24 -10.52 5.42
N ASN A 413 4.00 -10.82 5.80
CA ASN A 413 3.48 -10.43 7.10
C ASN A 413 2.46 -11.43 7.67
N VAL A 414 2.25 -11.31 8.98
CA VAL A 414 1.15 -11.89 9.72
C VAL A 414 0.28 -10.77 10.29
N ALA A 415 -1.04 -10.98 10.30
CA ALA A 415 -1.99 -10.15 11.02
C ALA A 415 -2.89 -11.04 11.90
N TYR A 416 -2.98 -10.74 13.19
CA TYR A 416 -3.81 -11.47 14.15
C TYR A 416 -4.85 -10.52 14.74
N ALA A 417 -6.12 -10.83 14.55
CA ALA A 417 -7.24 -10.08 15.12
C ALA A 417 -7.87 -10.88 16.26
N ASP A 418 -8.02 -10.22 17.40
CA ASP A 418 -8.54 -10.79 18.65
C ASP A 418 -9.67 -9.89 19.17
N TYR A 419 -10.90 -10.36 19.00
CA TYR A 419 -12.09 -9.67 19.45
C TYR A 419 -12.46 -10.17 20.85
N LYS A 420 -12.79 -9.25 21.75
CA LYS A 420 -13.24 -9.54 23.12
C LYS A 420 -14.73 -9.34 23.26
N GLY A 421 -15.37 -10.16 24.09
CA GLY A 421 -16.79 -10.06 24.42
C GLY A 421 -17.40 -11.41 24.82
N ALA A 422 -18.70 -11.57 24.59
CA ALA A 422 -19.42 -12.81 24.89
C ALA A 422 -19.58 -13.69 23.65
N ASN A 423 -19.47 -15.00 23.87
CA ASN A 423 -19.63 -16.02 22.84
C ASN A 423 -20.89 -16.86 23.12
N ASP A 424 -21.64 -17.14 22.05
CA ASP A 424 -22.83 -17.99 22.06
C ASP A 424 -22.78 -18.88 20.82
N PRO A 425 -22.52 -20.19 20.95
CA PRO A 425 -22.51 -21.10 19.81
C PRO A 425 -23.82 -21.10 19.01
N ALA A 426 -24.97 -20.80 19.65
CA ALA A 426 -26.26 -20.70 18.95
C ALA A 426 -26.39 -19.40 18.12
N LYS A 427 -25.55 -18.39 18.38
CA LYS A 427 -25.46 -17.11 17.66
C LYS A 427 -24.02 -16.81 17.27
N ALA A 428 -23.37 -17.81 16.69
CA ALA A 428 -21.94 -17.75 16.44
C ALA A 428 -21.55 -16.51 15.60
N ASP A 429 -22.34 -16.08 14.61
CA ASP A 429 -22.06 -14.89 13.76
C ASP A 429 -21.98 -13.55 14.50
N LYS A 430 -22.50 -13.49 15.73
CA LYS A 430 -22.44 -12.32 16.63
C LYS A 430 -21.40 -12.47 17.74
N SER A 431 -20.82 -13.65 17.90
CA SER A 431 -19.82 -13.93 18.93
C SER A 431 -18.51 -13.21 18.61
N ALA A 432 -17.77 -12.81 19.64
CA ALA A 432 -16.45 -12.21 19.46
C ALA A 432 -15.51 -13.15 18.69
N ASP A 433 -15.48 -14.43 19.06
CA ASP A 433 -14.63 -15.45 18.42
C ASP A 433 -14.94 -15.71 16.92
N TYR A 434 -16.10 -15.28 16.42
CA TYR A 434 -16.41 -15.36 14.98
C TYR A 434 -15.61 -14.33 14.16
N LYS A 435 -15.22 -13.23 14.81
CA LYS A 435 -14.45 -12.15 14.20
C LYS A 435 -12.94 -12.43 14.24
N ASP A 436 -12.48 -13.28 15.15
CA ASP A 436 -11.07 -13.67 15.25
C ASP A 436 -10.54 -14.29 13.96
N TYR A 437 -9.32 -13.91 13.60
CA TYR A 437 -8.61 -14.55 12.50
C TYR A 437 -7.09 -14.39 12.63
N THR A 438 -6.37 -15.23 11.91
CA THR A 438 -4.95 -15.01 11.59
C THR A 438 -4.78 -14.98 10.07
N LYS A 439 -4.18 -13.92 9.54
CA LYS A 439 -3.83 -13.79 8.13
C LYS A 439 -2.33 -13.92 7.96
N TYR A 440 -1.91 -14.68 6.96
CA TYR A 440 -0.53 -14.73 6.47
C TYR A 440 -0.55 -14.23 5.04
N MET A 441 0.30 -13.25 4.75
CA MET A 441 0.23 -12.51 3.50
C MET A 441 1.63 -12.39 2.89
N ILE A 442 1.70 -12.53 1.58
CA ILE A 442 2.81 -12.07 0.77
C ILE A 442 2.29 -11.08 -0.26
N THR A 443 3.05 -10.02 -0.50
CA THR A 443 2.64 -8.87 -1.30
C THR A 443 3.82 -8.39 -2.14
N ALA A 444 3.56 -8.08 -3.40
CA ALA A 444 4.41 -7.20 -4.20
C ALA A 444 3.71 -5.86 -4.35
N GLU A 445 4.39 -4.79 -3.95
CA GLU A 445 4.09 -3.43 -4.37
C GLU A 445 4.85 -3.15 -5.67
N VAL A 446 4.11 -2.83 -6.74
CA VAL A 446 4.67 -2.55 -8.06
C VAL A 446 4.38 -1.09 -8.42
N LYS A 447 5.43 -0.28 -8.52
CA LYS A 447 5.39 1.13 -8.92
C LYS A 447 5.86 1.28 -10.36
N TRP A 448 5.17 2.09 -11.17
CA TRP A 448 5.55 2.32 -12.57
C TRP A 448 5.23 3.73 -13.07
#